data_AF-A0A418V6Q6-F1
#
_entry.id   AF-A0A418V6Q6-F1
#
_cell.length_a   1.000
_cell.length_b   1.000
_cell.length_c   1.000
_cell.angle_alpha   90.00
_cell.angle_beta   90.00
_cell.angle_gamma   90.00
#
_symmetry.space_group_name_H-M   'P 1'
#
loop_
_entity.id
_entity.type
_entity.pdbx_description
1 polymer ?
#
loop_
_entity_poly.entity_id
_entity_poly.type
_entity_poly.pdbx_seq_one_letter_code
_entity_poly.pdbx_strand_id
1 'polypeptide(L)'
;MTHLPGSGPFTPSTATPQHRAAGPEVIRAVILTISDTRTPATDTSGQYLKNELQQAGHELVEYLIVKDDAVEIRAALTRLVHRADLILTSGGTGIAGRDVTIPVVESMLVKPIPGFGELFRMLSYQQVRGAAMLSRATGGLTRGALLFAMPGSLNAVQTAWEGILKDELRHLVFEVLRQGQPGSASPPLPATMAAPAAAPAMPPTPAGTPPVHPAPAAPGLLSTHINQGASAGIGRHAGVIGSDPLVHGAAGLGRHAATGEHSALKDTAKDTVKDDPQR
;
A
#
# COMPACT_ATOMS: atom_id res chain seq x y z
N MET A 1 51.61 -2.55 -6.39
CA MET A 1 50.78 -3.57 -5.71
C MET A 1 50.58 -3.12 -4.27
N THR A 2 49.48 -2.44 -3.99
CA THR A 2 49.18 -1.91 -2.65
C THR A 2 48.06 -2.76 -2.07
N HIS A 3 48.38 -3.51 -1.01
CA HIS A 3 47.46 -4.40 -0.31
C HIS A 3 46.34 -3.58 0.35
N LEU A 4 45.09 -3.87 0.03
CA LEU A 4 43.94 -3.43 0.83
C LEU A 4 43.86 -4.30 2.10
N PRO A 5 43.68 -3.72 3.29
CA PRO A 5 43.46 -4.50 4.51
C PRO A 5 42.10 -5.21 4.45
N GLY A 6 42.12 -6.47 4.89
CA GLY A 6 41.02 -7.42 4.75
C GLY A 6 39.73 -7.02 5.45
N SER A 7 38.62 -7.35 4.78
CA SER A 7 37.27 -7.38 5.32
C SER A 7 37.17 -8.45 6.42
N GLY A 8 37.29 -8.03 7.69
CA GLY A 8 36.82 -8.85 8.80
C GLY A 8 35.30 -9.07 8.71
N PRO A 9 34.75 -10.16 9.28
CA PRO A 9 33.31 -10.38 9.29
C PRO A 9 32.62 -9.23 10.04
N PHE A 10 31.64 -8.61 9.39
CA PHE A 10 30.71 -7.68 10.04
C PHE A 10 29.93 -8.46 11.09
N THR A 11 30.27 -8.29 12.36
CA THR A 11 29.44 -8.73 13.48
C THR A 11 28.29 -7.72 13.61
N PRO A 12 27.03 -8.10 13.36
CA PRO A 12 25.92 -7.22 13.68
C PRO A 12 25.96 -6.95 15.18
N SER A 13 26.01 -5.67 15.55
CA SER A 13 25.87 -5.25 16.94
C SER A 13 24.54 -5.80 17.46
N THR A 14 24.60 -6.60 18.51
CA THR A 14 23.43 -7.05 19.26
C THR A 14 22.79 -5.84 19.91
N ALA A 15 21.92 -5.14 19.18
CA ALA A 15 21.00 -4.19 19.78
C ALA A 15 20.26 -4.92 20.92
N THR A 16 20.34 -4.34 22.11
CA THR A 16 19.89 -4.94 23.36
C THR A 16 18.43 -5.42 23.23
N PRO A 17 18.09 -6.64 23.71
CA PRO A 17 16.74 -7.22 23.61
C PRO A 17 15.61 -6.36 24.22
N GLN A 18 15.95 -5.33 25.00
CA GLN A 18 15.02 -4.52 25.77
C GLN A 18 14.29 -3.43 24.95
N HIS A 19 14.71 -3.15 23.70
CA HIS A 19 14.13 -2.06 22.89
C HIS A 19 13.01 -2.49 21.93
N ARG A 20 12.88 -3.79 21.61
CA ARG A 20 11.92 -4.30 20.60
C ARG A 20 10.47 -4.41 21.09
N ALA A 21 10.23 -4.36 22.41
CA ALA A 21 8.96 -4.78 23.00
C ALA A 21 8.02 -3.64 23.42
N ALA A 22 8.43 -2.37 23.35
CA ALA A 22 7.70 -1.28 23.99
C ALA A 22 6.45 -0.78 23.21
N GLY A 23 6.30 -1.14 21.93
CA GLY A 23 5.18 -0.67 21.10
C GLY A 23 3.87 -1.41 21.29
N PRO A 24 2.76 -0.84 20.76
CA PRO A 24 1.47 -1.50 20.79
C PRO A 24 1.56 -2.91 20.19
N GLU A 25 0.77 -3.83 20.74
CA GLU A 25 0.73 -5.21 20.26
C GLU A 25 0.11 -5.29 18.86
N VAL A 26 -0.91 -4.45 18.60
CA VAL A 26 -1.61 -4.38 17.33
C VAL A 26 -1.42 -2.99 16.72
N ILE A 27 -0.97 -2.96 15.47
CA ILE A 27 -0.87 -1.74 14.66
C ILE A 27 -2.06 -1.71 13.71
N ARG A 28 -2.73 -0.57 13.60
CA ARG A 28 -3.77 -0.35 12.59
C ARG A 28 -3.10 0.13 11.31
N ALA A 29 -3.13 -0.70 10.28
CA ALA A 29 -2.44 -0.47 9.04
C ALA A 29 -3.41 -0.26 7.87
N VAL A 30 -2.96 0.52 6.89
CA VAL A 30 -3.63 0.71 5.61
C VAL A 30 -2.66 0.38 4.49
N ILE A 31 -3.19 -0.24 3.43
CA ILE A 31 -2.46 -0.49 2.19
C ILE A 31 -3.10 0.33 1.07
N LEU A 32 -2.27 1.14 0.40
CA LEU A 32 -2.65 1.91 -0.78
C LEU A 32 -1.81 1.49 -1.98
N THR A 33 -2.41 0.75 -2.91
CA THR A 33 -1.77 0.42 -4.19
C THR A 33 -2.02 1.54 -5.19
N ILE A 34 -0.96 2.03 -5.82
CA ILE A 34 -1.01 3.13 -6.80
C ILE A 34 -0.72 2.54 -8.16
N SER A 35 -1.75 2.39 -8.99
CA SER A 35 -1.63 1.75 -10.30
C SER A 35 -2.81 2.04 -11.23
N ASP A 36 -2.50 2.28 -12.49
CA ASP A 36 -3.52 2.44 -13.53
C ASP A 36 -4.13 1.12 -14.00
N THR A 37 -3.45 -0.01 -13.79
CA THR A 37 -3.80 -1.29 -14.41
C THR A 37 -4.11 -2.39 -13.41
N ARG A 38 -3.67 -2.27 -12.15
CA ARG A 38 -3.95 -3.28 -11.13
C ARG A 38 -5.42 -3.28 -10.75
N THR A 39 -5.89 -4.47 -10.42
CA THR A 39 -7.19 -4.78 -9.83
C THR A 39 -6.95 -5.56 -8.54
N PRO A 40 -7.94 -5.71 -7.65
CA PRO A 40 -7.77 -6.50 -6.42
C PRO A 40 -7.29 -7.95 -6.68
N ALA A 41 -7.67 -8.53 -7.82
CA ALA A 41 -7.26 -9.87 -8.23
C ALA A 41 -5.82 -9.95 -8.77
N THR A 42 -5.28 -8.85 -9.30
CA THR A 42 -3.96 -8.81 -9.95
C THR A 42 -2.90 -8.08 -9.14
N ASP A 43 -3.28 -7.44 -8.03
CA ASP A 43 -2.38 -6.71 -7.13
C ASP A 43 -1.61 -7.63 -6.18
N THR A 44 -0.63 -8.35 -6.72
CA THR A 44 0.19 -9.28 -5.95
C THR A 44 0.95 -8.62 -4.81
N SER A 45 1.34 -7.35 -4.96
CA SER A 45 2.10 -6.60 -3.94
C SER A 45 1.21 -6.19 -2.76
N GLY A 46 0.01 -5.69 -3.04
CA GLY A 46 -0.97 -5.42 -2.00
C GLY A 46 -1.41 -6.70 -1.30
N GLN A 47 -1.66 -7.80 -2.02
CA GLN A 47 -2.03 -9.09 -1.40
C GLN A 47 -0.91 -9.64 -0.50
N TYR A 48 0.35 -9.52 -0.90
CA TYR A 48 1.49 -9.90 -0.05
C TYR A 48 1.48 -9.11 1.27
N LEU A 49 1.34 -7.78 1.22
CA LEU A 49 1.31 -6.95 2.44
C LEU A 49 0.12 -7.28 3.35
N LYS A 50 -1.05 -7.59 2.79
CA LYS A 50 -2.22 -8.01 3.60
C LYS A 50 -1.89 -9.27 4.39
N ASN A 51 -1.31 -10.27 3.72
CA ASN A 51 -0.96 -11.53 4.35
C ASN A 51 0.09 -11.34 5.44
N GLU A 52 1.11 -10.52 5.18
CA GLU A 52 2.16 -10.24 6.15
C GLU A 52 1.64 -9.48 7.38
N LEU A 53 0.79 -8.46 7.19
CA LEU A 53 0.16 -7.75 8.31
C LEU A 53 -0.68 -8.69 9.16
N GLN A 54 -1.48 -9.56 8.53
CA GLN A 54 -2.29 -10.55 9.24
C GLN A 54 -1.43 -11.56 10.00
N GLN A 55 -0.35 -12.07 9.39
CA GLN A 55 0.58 -12.98 10.04
C GLN A 55 1.32 -12.34 11.22
N ALA A 56 1.59 -11.03 11.14
CA ALA A 56 2.19 -10.25 12.22
C ALA A 56 1.18 -9.86 13.33
N GLY A 57 -0.11 -10.23 13.21
CA GLY A 57 -1.15 -9.89 14.18
C GLY A 57 -1.60 -8.44 14.14
N HIS A 58 -1.37 -7.74 13.03
CA HIS A 58 -1.78 -6.35 12.83
C HIS A 58 -3.16 -6.27 12.17
N GLU A 59 -3.86 -5.15 12.41
CA GLU A 59 -5.19 -4.91 11.87
C GLU A 59 -5.07 -4.18 10.53
N LEU A 60 -5.65 -4.74 9.46
CA LEU A 60 -5.81 -4.03 8.21
C LEU A 60 -7.12 -3.22 8.23
N VAL A 61 -7.02 -1.91 8.46
CA VAL A 61 -8.16 -0.99 8.50
C VAL A 61 -8.78 -0.81 7.12
N GLU A 62 -7.93 -0.66 6.11
CA GLU A 62 -8.40 -0.44 4.74
C GLU A 62 -7.36 -0.87 3.71
N TYR A 63 -7.86 -1.38 2.58
CA TYR A 63 -7.08 -1.62 1.38
C TYR A 63 -7.74 -0.90 0.21
N LEU A 64 -6.97 -0.10 -0.52
CA LEU A 64 -7.45 0.67 -1.66
C LEU A 64 -6.47 0.61 -2.83
N ILE A 65 -7.01 0.63 -4.05
CA ILE A 65 -6.24 0.88 -5.27
C ILE A 65 -6.68 2.24 -5.82
N VAL A 66 -5.72 3.12 -6.16
CA VAL A 66 -5.96 4.42 -6.82
C VAL A 66 -5.11 4.54 -8.08
N LYS A 67 -5.49 5.46 -8.98
CA LYS A 67 -4.68 5.78 -10.15
C LYS A 67 -3.38 6.48 -9.76
N ASP A 68 -2.41 6.44 -10.66
CA ASP A 68 -1.13 7.15 -10.53
C ASP A 68 -1.33 8.64 -10.86
N ASP A 69 -2.15 9.30 -10.04
CA ASP A 69 -2.57 10.68 -10.17
C ASP A 69 -2.41 11.41 -8.84
N ALA A 70 -1.88 12.64 -8.89
CA ALA A 70 -1.52 13.37 -7.69
C ALA A 70 -2.73 13.76 -6.84
N VAL A 71 -3.89 14.01 -7.46
CA VAL A 71 -5.13 14.38 -6.76
C VAL A 71 -5.72 13.14 -6.11
N GLU A 72 -5.80 12.02 -6.83
CA GLU A 72 -6.31 10.75 -6.27
C GLU A 72 -5.46 10.25 -5.10
N ILE A 73 -4.13 10.22 -5.26
CA ILE A 73 -3.21 9.77 -4.20
C ILE A 73 -3.35 10.68 -2.97
N ARG A 74 -3.33 12.01 -3.15
CA ARG A 74 -3.44 12.95 -2.03
C ARG A 74 -4.79 12.85 -1.33
N ALA A 75 -5.88 12.72 -2.07
CA ALA A 75 -7.21 12.58 -1.50
C ALA A 75 -7.33 11.29 -0.67
N ALA A 76 -6.81 10.17 -1.18
CA ALA A 76 -6.77 8.92 -0.44
C ALA A 76 -5.93 9.05 0.84
N LEU A 77 -4.68 9.52 0.73
CA LEU A 77 -3.79 9.66 1.89
C LEU A 77 -4.35 10.59 2.96
N THR A 78 -4.95 11.72 2.56
CA THR A 78 -5.55 12.69 3.50
C THR A 78 -6.74 12.08 4.25
N ARG A 79 -7.54 11.24 3.59
CA ARG A 79 -8.65 10.51 4.24
C ARG A 79 -8.14 9.43 5.20
N LEU A 80 -7.02 8.80 4.88
CA LEU A 80 -6.52 7.62 5.59
C LEU A 80 -5.62 7.96 6.79
N VAL A 81 -4.93 9.11 6.77
CA VAL A 81 -3.93 9.51 7.78
C VAL A 81 -4.45 9.57 9.22
N HIS A 82 -5.75 9.80 9.41
CA HIS A 82 -6.38 9.87 10.73
C HIS A 82 -7.02 8.54 11.17
N ARG A 83 -6.99 7.52 10.31
CA ARG A 83 -7.69 6.24 10.52
C ARG A 83 -6.75 5.08 10.84
N ALA A 84 -5.45 5.26 10.66
CA ALA A 84 -4.43 4.23 10.82
C ALA A 84 -3.19 4.78 11.49
N ASP A 85 -2.42 3.90 12.11
CA ASP A 85 -1.12 4.21 12.71
C ASP A 85 0.00 4.08 11.66
N LEU A 86 -0.24 3.24 10.64
CA LEU A 86 0.67 2.94 9.54
C LEU A 86 -0.04 2.98 8.18
N ILE A 87 0.55 3.65 7.20
CA ILE A 87 0.13 3.61 5.79
C ILE A 87 1.31 3.11 4.96
N LEU A 88 1.07 2.03 4.20
CA LEU A 88 2.00 1.47 3.24
C LEU A 88 1.48 1.73 1.83
N THR A 89 2.29 2.36 0.99
CA THR A 89 1.96 2.54 -0.43
C THR A 89 2.92 1.77 -1.33
N SER A 90 2.39 1.32 -2.47
CA SER A 90 3.13 0.55 -3.46
C SER A 90 2.75 1.01 -4.87
N GLY A 91 3.73 1.55 -5.62
CA GLY A 91 3.56 1.98 -7.01
C GLY A 91 3.70 3.49 -7.25
N GLY A 92 3.79 3.88 -8.53
CA GLY A 92 3.93 5.28 -8.97
C GLY A 92 5.25 5.97 -8.57
N THR A 93 6.30 5.21 -8.25
CA THR A 93 7.60 5.74 -7.79
C THR A 93 8.69 5.71 -8.85
N GLY A 94 8.40 5.40 -10.12
CA GLY A 94 9.40 5.38 -11.19
C GLY A 94 9.95 6.78 -11.54
N ILE A 95 10.81 6.91 -12.54
CA ILE A 95 11.36 8.22 -12.96
C ILE A 95 10.57 8.88 -14.10
N ALA A 96 9.50 8.26 -14.57
CA ALA A 96 8.71 8.81 -15.66
C ALA A 96 7.96 10.06 -15.18
N GLY A 97 7.66 10.99 -16.09
CA GLY A 97 6.95 12.24 -15.75
C GLY A 97 5.56 12.02 -15.12
N ARG A 98 4.96 10.84 -15.30
CA ARG A 98 3.69 10.43 -14.68
C ARG A 98 3.84 9.85 -13.26
N ASP A 99 5.04 9.46 -12.83
CA ASP A 99 5.28 8.83 -11.52
C ASP A 99 5.32 9.89 -10.40
N VAL A 100 4.17 10.13 -9.78
CA VAL A 100 3.94 11.26 -8.86
C VAL A 100 3.89 10.88 -7.38
N THR A 101 3.99 9.58 -7.04
CA THR A 101 3.87 9.11 -5.64
C THR A 101 4.88 9.78 -4.71
N ILE A 102 6.17 9.83 -5.09
CA ILE A 102 7.23 10.34 -4.21
C ILE A 102 7.01 11.84 -3.87
N PRO A 103 6.83 12.76 -4.84
CA PRO A 103 6.52 14.16 -4.53
C PRO A 103 5.27 14.34 -3.66
N VAL A 104 4.20 13.56 -3.92
CA VAL A 104 2.96 13.65 -3.12
C VAL A 104 3.22 13.23 -1.68
N VAL A 105 3.87 12.08 -1.48
CA VAL A 105 4.17 11.55 -0.15
C VAL A 105 5.08 12.50 0.62
N GLU A 106 6.19 12.96 0.01
CA GLU A 106 7.14 13.89 0.64
C GLU A 106 6.46 15.19 1.07
N SER A 107 5.52 15.72 0.28
CA SER A 107 4.76 16.93 0.64
C SER A 107 3.85 16.76 1.87
N MET A 108 3.56 15.52 2.28
CA MET A 108 2.70 15.20 3.42
C MET A 108 3.51 14.85 4.69
N LEU A 109 4.82 14.60 4.56
CA LEU A 109 5.66 14.26 5.69
C LEU A 109 5.93 15.52 6.53
N VAL A 110 5.59 15.44 7.83
CA VAL A 110 5.98 16.43 8.84
C VAL A 110 7.42 16.19 9.29
N LYS A 111 7.82 14.92 9.39
CA LYS A 111 9.19 14.53 9.76
C LYS A 111 9.65 13.38 8.86
N PRO A 112 10.46 13.65 7.83
CA PRO A 112 11.01 12.61 6.98
C PRO A 112 11.91 11.63 7.75
N ILE A 113 11.91 10.36 7.33
CA ILE A 113 12.83 9.31 7.79
C ILE A 113 13.67 8.90 6.56
N PRO A 114 14.69 9.67 6.18
CA PRO A 114 15.46 9.44 4.94
C PRO A 114 16.14 8.07 4.92
N GLY A 115 16.52 7.56 6.10
CA GLY A 115 17.12 6.24 6.27
C GLY A 115 16.29 5.09 5.68
N PHE A 116 14.96 5.21 5.59
CA PHE A 116 14.13 4.21 4.92
C PHE A 116 14.51 4.05 3.44
N GLY A 117 14.56 5.17 2.69
CA GLY A 117 14.89 5.14 1.27
C GLY A 117 16.35 4.76 1.02
N GLU A 118 17.24 5.16 1.92
CA GLU A 118 18.67 4.82 1.86
C GLU A 118 18.91 3.32 2.07
N LEU A 119 18.37 2.76 3.15
CA LEU A 119 18.47 1.32 3.44
C LEU A 119 17.78 0.51 2.35
N PHE A 120 16.62 0.95 1.86
CA PHE A 120 15.93 0.29 0.77
C PHE A 120 16.79 0.21 -0.50
N ARG A 121 17.46 1.30 -0.89
CA ARG A 121 18.38 1.29 -2.03
C ARG A 121 19.61 0.44 -1.78
N MET A 122 20.15 0.45 -0.56
CA MET A 122 21.28 -0.42 -0.18
C MET A 122 20.91 -1.90 -0.32
N LEU A 123 19.76 -2.33 0.22
CA LEU A 123 19.28 -3.70 0.11
C LEU A 123 18.96 -4.06 -1.35
N SER A 124 18.30 -3.15 -2.08
CA SER A 124 18.02 -3.33 -3.50
C SER A 124 19.30 -3.49 -4.32
N TYR A 125 20.37 -2.76 -3.99
CA TYR A 125 21.65 -2.87 -4.70
C TYR A 125 22.24 -4.28 -4.60
N GLN A 126 22.02 -4.99 -3.49
CA GLN A 126 22.48 -6.38 -3.36
C GLN A 126 21.79 -7.32 -4.36
N GLN A 127 20.55 -7.01 -4.75
CA GLN A 127 19.74 -7.82 -5.66
C GLN A 127 19.86 -7.40 -7.13
N VAL A 128 19.74 -6.09 -7.41
CA VAL A 128 19.63 -5.55 -8.78
C VAL A 128 20.81 -4.65 -9.18
N ARG A 129 21.82 -4.53 -8.31
CA ARG A 129 23.06 -3.77 -8.56
C ARG A 129 22.75 -2.33 -8.98
N GLY A 130 23.39 -1.83 -10.04
CA GLY A 130 23.27 -0.44 -10.49
C GLY A 130 21.84 0.02 -10.77
N ALA A 131 20.91 -0.89 -11.10
CA ALA A 131 19.50 -0.54 -11.29
C ALA A 131 18.85 0.04 -10.01
N ALA A 132 19.37 -0.30 -8.82
CA ALA A 132 18.89 0.24 -7.55
C ALA A 132 19.03 1.77 -7.45
N MET A 133 19.89 2.39 -8.26
CA MET A 133 19.99 3.86 -8.36
C MET A 133 18.67 4.50 -8.79
N LEU A 134 17.85 3.81 -9.58
CA LEU A 134 16.55 4.29 -10.07
C LEU A 134 15.41 3.99 -9.09
N SER A 135 15.66 3.16 -8.08
CA SER A 135 14.65 2.77 -7.11
C SER A 135 14.35 3.91 -6.14
N ARG A 136 13.14 4.46 -6.21
CA ARG A 136 12.67 5.49 -5.28
C ARG A 136 11.72 4.89 -4.24
N ALA A 137 12.09 5.06 -2.99
CA ALA A 137 11.27 4.81 -1.81
C ALA A 137 11.50 5.95 -0.82
N THR A 138 10.46 6.33 -0.09
CA THR A 138 10.52 7.42 0.90
C THR A 138 9.55 7.11 2.03
N GLY A 139 9.74 7.73 3.17
CA GLY A 139 8.81 7.56 4.27
C GLY A 139 9.11 8.47 5.44
N GLY A 140 8.16 8.53 6.36
CA GLY A 140 8.29 9.35 7.54
C GLY A 140 6.97 9.51 8.29
N LEU A 141 6.97 10.48 9.19
CA LEU A 141 5.83 10.82 9.99
C LEU A 141 4.97 11.87 9.29
N THR A 142 3.66 11.61 9.21
CA THR A 142 2.63 12.56 8.78
C THR A 142 1.83 13.05 10.00
N ARG A 143 0.78 13.85 9.81
CA ARG A 143 -0.11 14.27 10.91
C ARG A 143 -1.07 13.15 11.31
N GLY A 144 -0.58 12.11 11.97
CA GLY A 144 -1.41 11.03 12.53
C GLY A 144 -0.90 9.62 12.28
N ALA A 145 -0.03 9.41 11.28
CA ALA A 145 0.44 8.08 10.89
C ALA A 145 1.88 8.07 10.40
N LEU A 146 2.53 6.92 10.50
CA LEU A 146 3.69 6.61 9.68
C LEU A 146 3.24 6.36 8.23
N LEU A 147 3.96 6.91 7.26
CA LEU A 147 3.68 6.75 5.84
C LEU A 147 4.96 6.30 5.13
N PHE A 148 4.91 5.14 4.48
CA PHE A 148 6.02 4.61 3.69
C PHE A 148 5.56 4.33 2.26
N ALA A 149 6.31 4.82 1.30
CA ALA A 149 6.04 4.65 -0.13
C ALA A 149 7.16 3.86 -0.79
N MET A 150 6.76 2.81 -1.51
CA MET A 150 7.64 1.80 -2.09
C MET A 150 7.36 1.60 -3.58
N PRO A 151 8.33 1.12 -4.38
CA PRO A 151 8.07 0.71 -5.74
C PRO A 151 7.00 -0.40 -5.85
N GLY A 152 6.28 -0.43 -6.96
CA GLY A 152 5.11 -1.30 -7.16
C GLY A 152 5.40 -2.77 -7.48
N SER A 153 6.66 -3.19 -7.50
CA SER A 153 7.02 -4.59 -7.76
C SER A 153 6.98 -5.41 -6.48
N LEU A 154 6.55 -6.67 -6.58
CA LEU A 154 6.47 -7.57 -5.43
C LEU A 154 7.83 -7.70 -4.72
N ASN A 155 8.91 -7.82 -5.50
CA ASN A 155 10.27 -7.91 -4.94
C ASN A 155 10.67 -6.64 -4.16
N ALA A 156 10.32 -5.45 -4.64
CA ALA A 156 10.61 -4.21 -3.92
C ALA A 156 9.82 -4.15 -2.60
N VAL A 157 8.55 -4.54 -2.62
CA VAL A 157 7.71 -4.59 -1.42
C VAL A 157 8.25 -5.62 -0.42
N GLN A 158 8.66 -6.81 -0.86
CA GLN A 158 9.31 -7.81 -0.02
C GLN A 158 10.61 -7.28 0.59
N THR A 159 11.45 -6.62 -0.21
CA THR A 159 12.72 -6.03 0.25
C THR A 159 12.50 -5.00 1.35
N ALA A 160 11.52 -4.12 1.19
CA ALA A 160 11.20 -3.11 2.18
C ALA A 160 10.52 -3.69 3.43
N TRP A 161 9.60 -4.64 3.26
CA TRP A 161 8.90 -5.28 4.36
C TRP A 161 9.85 -6.15 5.20
N GLU A 162 10.46 -7.16 4.59
CA GLU A 162 11.28 -8.15 5.29
C GLU A 162 12.62 -7.57 5.74
N GLY A 163 13.22 -6.69 4.94
CA GLY A 163 14.55 -6.15 5.23
C GLY A 163 14.58 -4.93 6.14
N ILE A 164 13.43 -4.29 6.39
CA ILE A 164 13.37 -3.04 7.16
C ILE A 164 12.15 -2.99 8.08
N LEU A 165 10.94 -3.03 7.53
CA LEU A 165 9.75 -2.63 8.28
C LEU A 165 9.33 -3.68 9.32
N LYS A 166 9.28 -4.96 8.95
CA LYS A 166 8.74 -6.04 9.78
C LYS A 166 9.28 -6.05 11.21
N ASP A 167 10.58 -5.83 11.36
CA ASP A 167 11.26 -5.87 12.66
C ASP A 167 11.19 -4.55 13.44
N GLU A 168 10.97 -3.43 12.74
CA GLU A 168 11.04 -2.07 13.32
C GLU A 168 9.67 -1.43 13.56
N LEU A 169 8.59 -1.93 12.94
CA LEU A 169 7.27 -1.30 12.95
C LEU A 169 6.75 -1.00 14.37
N ARG A 170 6.84 -1.96 15.29
CA ARG A 170 6.39 -1.76 16.68
C ARG A 170 7.19 -0.67 17.38
N HIS A 171 8.50 -0.63 17.17
CA HIS A 171 9.36 0.38 17.76
C HIS A 171 9.08 1.77 17.16
N LEU A 172 8.93 1.85 15.84
CA LEU A 172 8.59 3.10 15.15
C LEU A 172 7.26 3.68 15.65
N VAL A 173 6.21 2.84 15.74
CA VAL A 173 4.90 3.29 16.24
C VAL A 173 5.00 3.69 17.71
N PHE A 174 5.75 2.95 18.54
CA PHE A 174 5.98 3.32 19.94
C PHE A 174 6.60 4.72 20.07
N GLU A 175 7.68 4.99 19.34
CA GLU A 175 8.39 6.27 19.43
C GLU A 175 7.51 7.43 18.99
N VAL A 176 6.69 7.22 17.97
CA VAL A 176 5.72 8.21 17.50
C VAL A 176 4.64 8.48 18.56
N LEU A 177 4.09 7.44 19.18
CA LEU A 177 3.09 7.59 20.25
C LEU A 177 3.68 8.26 21.49
N ARG A 178 4.91 7.92 21.87
CA ARG A 178 5.59 8.44 23.05
C ARG A 178 5.93 9.94 22.93
N GLN A 179 6.35 10.37 21.75
CA GLN A 179 6.80 11.76 21.53
C GLN A 179 5.64 12.74 21.24
N GLY A 180 4.43 12.23 21.03
CA GLY A 180 3.30 13.00 20.54
C GLY A 180 3.43 13.32 19.06
N GLN A 181 2.34 13.15 18.31
CA GLN A 181 2.31 13.40 16.87
C GLN A 181 2.43 14.93 16.60
N PRO A 182 3.45 15.41 15.87
CA PRO A 182 3.58 16.81 15.54
C PRO A 182 2.40 17.24 14.64
N GLY A 183 1.57 18.15 15.15
CA GLY A 183 0.40 18.67 14.44
C GLY A 183 -0.89 17.86 14.59
N SER A 184 -0.94 16.84 15.46
CA SER A 184 -2.23 16.36 15.98
C SER A 184 -2.65 17.27 17.13
N ALA A 185 -3.73 18.03 16.99
CA ALA A 185 -4.43 18.49 18.18
C ALA A 185 -4.87 17.22 18.94
N SER A 186 -4.28 16.95 20.11
CA SER A 186 -4.55 15.73 20.88
C SER A 186 -6.03 15.60 21.23
N PRO A 187 -6.52 14.36 21.41
CA PRO A 187 -7.26 14.03 22.60
C PRO A 187 -6.37 13.18 23.54
N PRO A 188 -6.56 13.28 24.86
CA PRO A 188 -5.79 12.51 25.82
C PRO A 188 -6.11 11.02 25.66
N LEU A 189 -5.08 10.17 25.75
CA LEU A 189 -5.31 8.77 26.07
C LEU A 189 -5.98 8.71 27.45
N PRO A 190 -7.10 8.00 27.63
CA PRO A 190 -7.66 7.83 28.96
C PRO A 190 -6.67 6.99 29.77
N ALA A 191 -6.12 7.60 30.83
CA ALA A 191 -5.64 6.84 31.96
C ALA A 191 -6.85 6.10 32.54
N THR A 192 -6.77 4.77 32.67
CA THR A 192 -7.15 4.02 33.89
C THR A 192 -7.08 2.53 33.59
N MET A 193 -6.01 1.89 34.08
CA MET A 193 -6.16 0.61 34.75
C MET A 193 -6.84 0.89 36.10
N ALA A 194 -8.08 0.46 36.25
CA ALA A 194 -8.69 0.18 37.54
C ALA A 194 -9.85 -0.79 37.29
N ALA A 195 -9.66 -2.03 37.72
CA ALA A 195 -10.75 -2.98 37.87
C ALA A 195 -11.79 -2.39 38.85
N PRO A 196 -13.10 -2.51 38.59
CA PRO A 196 -14.08 -2.43 39.65
C PRO A 196 -14.30 -3.82 40.25
N ALA A 197 -14.19 -3.86 41.56
CA ALA A 197 -14.63 -4.94 42.44
C ALA A 197 -16.15 -5.17 42.34
N ALA A 198 -16.55 -6.33 42.86
CA ALA A 198 -17.87 -6.93 42.93
C ALA A 198 -19.10 -5.99 43.12
N ALA A 199 -20.22 -6.43 42.53
CA ALA A 199 -21.56 -5.88 42.65
C ALA A 199 -22.10 -5.84 44.10
N PRO A 200 -23.15 -5.03 44.32
CA PRO A 200 -24.33 -5.59 45.00
C PRO A 200 -25.68 -5.28 44.31
N ALA A 201 -26.54 -6.29 44.43
CA ALA A 201 -27.98 -6.44 44.27
C ALA A 201 -28.88 -5.25 43.84
N MET A 202 -29.75 -5.55 42.86
CA MET A 202 -30.99 -4.81 42.55
C MET A 202 -32.02 -4.89 43.70
N PRO A 203 -32.81 -3.83 43.95
CA PRO A 203 -34.08 -3.92 44.65
C PRO A 203 -35.25 -4.32 43.71
N PRO A 204 -36.34 -4.91 44.25
CA PRO A 204 -37.40 -5.56 43.49
C PRO A 204 -38.49 -4.61 42.96
N THR A 205 -39.09 -5.01 41.84
CA THR A 205 -40.30 -4.44 41.22
C THR A 205 -41.56 -4.76 42.04
N PRO A 206 -42.52 -3.83 42.20
CA PRO A 206 -43.86 -4.19 42.66
C PRO A 206 -44.80 -4.52 41.49
N ALA A 207 -45.63 -5.54 41.72
CA ALA A 207 -46.61 -6.11 40.80
C ALA A 207 -48.05 -5.65 41.10
N GLY A 208 -48.91 -5.71 40.06
CA GLY A 208 -50.38 -5.82 40.15
C GLY A 208 -51.17 -4.52 39.90
N THR A 209 -52.29 -4.46 39.17
CA THR A 209 -53.24 -5.49 38.66
C THR A 209 -54.19 -4.82 37.61
N PRO A 210 -54.81 -5.55 36.65
CA PRO A 210 -55.67 -5.03 35.54
C PRO A 210 -57.18 -5.09 35.96
N PRO A 211 -58.23 -5.26 35.09
CA PRO A 211 -58.43 -5.10 33.62
C PRO A 211 -59.74 -4.33 33.25
N VAL A 212 -60.01 -3.99 31.96
CA VAL A 212 -61.39 -4.00 31.40
C VAL A 212 -61.38 -4.14 29.85
N HIS A 213 -62.07 -5.16 29.33
CA HIS A 213 -62.58 -5.28 27.95
C HIS A 213 -64.06 -4.87 27.90
N PRO A 214 -64.59 -4.52 26.72
CA PRO A 214 -65.57 -5.46 26.15
C PRO A 214 -65.46 -5.66 24.62
N ALA A 215 -65.95 -6.82 24.17
CA ALA A 215 -66.22 -7.23 22.78
C ALA A 215 -67.73 -7.03 22.47
N PRO A 216 -68.36 -7.58 21.39
CA PRO A 216 -67.89 -8.05 20.07
C PRO A 216 -68.79 -7.53 18.89
N ALA A 217 -68.42 -7.82 17.63
CA ALA A 217 -69.36 -8.12 16.54
C ALA A 217 -68.66 -8.72 15.28
N ALA A 218 -69.24 -9.80 14.76
CA ALA A 218 -69.07 -10.37 13.41
C ALA A 218 -70.51 -10.54 12.82
N PRO A 219 -70.80 -11.19 11.66
CA PRO A 219 -70.01 -11.61 10.48
C PRO A 219 -70.71 -11.27 9.11
N GLY A 220 -70.11 -11.67 7.97
CA GLY A 220 -70.80 -11.87 6.66
C GLY A 220 -69.93 -11.49 5.44
N LEU A 221 -69.34 -12.43 4.69
CA LEU A 221 -69.86 -13.31 3.62
C LEU A 221 -69.96 -12.67 2.21
N LEU A 222 -69.18 -13.28 1.30
CA LEU A 222 -69.47 -13.65 -0.10
C LEU A 222 -69.75 -12.57 -1.17
N SER A 223 -68.89 -12.50 -2.21
CA SER A 223 -69.17 -13.10 -3.54
C SER A 223 -68.35 -12.51 -4.71
N THR A 224 -67.73 -13.44 -5.46
CA THR A 224 -67.66 -13.58 -6.94
C THR A 224 -67.12 -12.47 -7.86
N HIS A 225 -66.08 -12.82 -8.63
CA HIS A 225 -65.95 -12.76 -10.11
C HIS A 225 -64.51 -13.26 -10.44
N ILE A 226 -64.21 -14.49 -10.90
CA ILE A 226 -64.41 -15.14 -12.23
C ILE A 226 -64.53 -14.09 -13.37
N ASN A 227 -63.65 -14.00 -14.39
CA ASN A 227 -63.24 -15.09 -15.28
C ASN A 227 -62.14 -14.70 -16.32
N GLN A 228 -61.32 -15.72 -16.65
CA GLN A 228 -60.82 -16.18 -17.97
C GLN A 228 -59.73 -15.49 -18.84
N GLY A 229 -58.85 -16.36 -19.34
CA GLY A 229 -58.06 -16.27 -20.59
C GLY A 229 -56.55 -16.46 -20.35
N ALA A 230 -55.91 -17.63 -20.27
CA ALA A 230 -55.79 -18.78 -21.17
C ALA A 230 -55.22 -18.46 -22.58
N SER A 231 -53.94 -18.79 -22.83
CA SER A 231 -53.56 -19.83 -23.81
C SER A 231 -52.05 -20.11 -23.83
N ALA A 232 -51.72 -21.39 -23.95
CA ALA A 232 -50.40 -21.99 -24.04
C ALA A 232 -49.67 -21.72 -25.38
N GLY A 233 -48.35 -21.89 -25.37
CA GLY A 233 -47.52 -21.97 -26.57
C GLY A 233 -46.29 -22.85 -26.31
N ILE A 234 -46.43 -24.13 -26.63
CA ILE A 234 -45.37 -25.15 -26.68
C ILE A 234 -44.66 -25.01 -28.03
N GLY A 235 -43.32 -25.05 -28.05
CA GLY A 235 -42.52 -25.19 -29.27
C GLY A 235 -41.20 -25.89 -28.99
N ARG A 236 -41.06 -27.13 -29.50
CA ARG A 236 -39.87 -28.00 -29.48
C ARG A 236 -39.13 -27.94 -30.83
N HIS A 237 -37.92 -28.54 -30.84
CA HIS A 237 -37.05 -28.98 -31.97
C HIS A 237 -36.03 -27.96 -32.47
N ALA A 238 -34.81 -28.29 -32.94
CA ALA A 238 -33.93 -29.48 -32.91
C ALA A 238 -32.62 -29.10 -33.65
N GLY A 239 -31.53 -29.88 -33.46
CA GLY A 239 -30.36 -29.95 -34.37
C GLY A 239 -29.05 -29.38 -33.77
N VAL A 240 -27.96 -30.09 -33.42
CA VAL A 240 -27.17 -31.23 -33.98
C VAL A 240 -26.00 -30.77 -34.91
N ILE A 241 -24.78 -30.95 -34.38
CA ILE A 241 -23.47 -31.36 -34.98
C ILE A 241 -22.68 -30.39 -35.89
N GLY A 242 -21.38 -30.21 -35.57
CA GLY A 242 -20.30 -30.49 -36.54
C GLY A 242 -19.14 -29.49 -36.73
N SER A 243 -17.96 -29.89 -36.21
CA SER A 243 -16.59 -29.85 -36.83
C SER A 243 -15.83 -28.55 -37.17
N ASP A 244 -14.61 -28.48 -36.62
CA ASP A 244 -13.32 -27.85 -37.04
C ASP A 244 -12.96 -28.02 -38.56
N PRO A 245 -11.83 -27.53 -39.16
CA PRO A 245 -10.61 -26.85 -38.61
C PRO A 245 -9.97 -25.69 -39.44
N LEU A 246 -8.91 -25.08 -38.89
CA LEU A 246 -7.65 -24.51 -39.49
C LEU A 246 -7.69 -23.49 -40.67
N VAL A 247 -6.82 -22.46 -40.62
CA VAL A 247 -5.72 -22.16 -41.59
C VAL A 247 -4.97 -20.85 -41.25
N HIS A 248 -3.68 -20.88 -41.64
CA HIS A 248 -2.54 -19.95 -41.59
C HIS A 248 -2.71 -18.44 -41.77
N GLY A 249 -1.68 -17.70 -41.33
CA GLY A 249 -1.29 -16.42 -41.95
C GLY A 249 -0.12 -15.70 -41.26
N ALA A 250 1.11 -16.01 -41.66
CA ALA A 250 2.33 -15.27 -41.31
C ALA A 250 2.56 -14.08 -42.26
N ALA A 251 2.97 -12.91 -41.75
CA ALA A 251 3.77 -11.90 -42.47
C ALA A 251 4.13 -10.71 -41.57
N GLY A 252 5.38 -10.22 -41.67
CA GLY A 252 5.70 -8.83 -41.31
C GLY A 252 6.94 -8.60 -40.45
N LEU A 253 8.14 -8.95 -40.94
CA LEU A 253 9.40 -8.39 -40.41
C LEU A 253 10.02 -7.47 -41.48
N GLY A 254 9.89 -6.17 -41.24
CA GLY A 254 10.54 -5.12 -42.03
C GLY A 254 12.04 -5.06 -41.78
N ARG A 255 12.81 -4.84 -42.85
CA ARG A 255 14.22 -4.42 -42.78
C ARG A 255 14.38 -3.16 -43.64
N HIS A 256 14.61 -2.04 -42.97
CA HIS A 256 15.13 -0.81 -43.57
C HIS A 256 16.14 -0.20 -42.59
N ALA A 257 17.41 -0.13 -43.01
CA ALA A 257 18.43 0.84 -42.59
C ALA A 257 19.68 0.55 -43.46
N ALA A 258 19.90 1.32 -44.53
CA ALA A 258 20.65 2.58 -44.53
C ALA A 258 22.17 2.34 -44.52
N THR A 259 22.71 2.24 -45.74
CA THR A 259 24.11 2.46 -46.11
C THR A 259 24.50 3.90 -45.81
N GLY A 260 25.72 4.07 -45.32
CA GLY A 260 26.22 5.32 -44.75
C GLY A 260 26.63 6.38 -45.75
N GLU A 261 27.01 7.54 -45.21
CA GLU A 261 27.99 8.43 -45.81
C GLU A 261 28.69 9.28 -44.74
N HIS A 262 29.93 9.62 -45.08
CA HIS A 262 30.99 10.22 -44.30
C HIS A 262 30.70 11.66 -43.83
N SER A 263 31.26 12.02 -42.67
CA SER A 263 31.94 13.32 -42.56
C SER A 263 33.04 13.27 -41.50
N ALA A 264 34.26 13.50 -41.98
CA ALA A 264 35.48 13.64 -41.20
C ALA A 264 35.68 15.11 -40.85
N LEU A 265 35.96 15.41 -39.59
CA LEU A 265 36.65 16.64 -39.21
C LEU A 265 37.62 16.32 -38.05
N LYS A 266 38.90 16.18 -38.40
CA LYS A 266 40.04 16.26 -37.49
C LYS A 266 41.13 17.04 -38.21
N ASP A 267 41.34 18.28 -37.79
CA ASP A 267 42.58 19.04 -37.97
C ASP A 267 42.76 19.88 -36.70
N THR A 268 43.63 19.45 -35.79
CA THR A 268 45.07 19.80 -35.71
C THR A 268 45.30 21.27 -35.38
N ALA A 269 45.53 21.56 -34.09
CA ALA A 269 46.27 22.75 -33.66
C ALA A 269 47.35 22.31 -32.67
N LYS A 270 48.60 22.39 -33.12
CA LYS A 270 49.83 22.24 -32.35
C LYS A 270 50.16 23.55 -31.64
N ASP A 271 50.63 23.39 -30.40
CA ASP A 271 51.72 24.09 -29.72
C ASP A 271 51.99 25.57 -30.04
N THR A 272 51.86 26.42 -29.02
CA THR A 272 52.97 27.31 -28.64
C THR A 272 52.93 27.62 -27.14
N VAL A 273 53.78 26.94 -26.38
CA VAL A 273 54.29 27.42 -25.09
C VAL A 273 55.42 28.41 -25.42
N LYS A 274 55.34 29.62 -24.88
CA LYS A 274 56.51 30.49 -24.71
C LYS A 274 56.50 31.05 -23.30
N ASP A 275 57.50 30.64 -22.55
CA ASP A 275 57.94 31.21 -21.28
C ASP A 275 58.21 32.71 -21.38
N ASP A 276 57.84 33.43 -20.32
CA ASP A 276 58.39 34.74 -19.96
C ASP A 276 58.91 34.62 -18.52
N PRO A 277 60.23 34.62 -18.28
CA PRO A 277 60.77 34.86 -16.96
C PRO A 277 61.33 36.28 -16.86
N GLN A 278 61.04 36.91 -15.74
CA GLN A 278 61.73 38.10 -15.29
C GLN A 278 63.27 37.92 -15.32
N ARG A 279 63.94 39.03 -15.66
CA ARG A 279 65.37 39.36 -15.56
C ARG A 279 66.28 39.04 -16.76
#